data_AF-A0AAE0MYC8-F1
#
_entry.id   AF-A0AAE0MYC8-F1
#
_cell.length_a   1.000
_cell.length_b   1.000
_cell.length_c   1.000
_cell.angle_alpha   90.00
_cell.angle_beta   90.00
_cell.angle_gamma   90.00
#
_symmetry.space_group_name_H-M   'P 1'
#
loop_
_entity.id
_entity.type
_entity.pdbx_description
1 polymer ?
#
loop_
_entity_poly.entity_id
_entity_poly.type
_entity_poly.pdbx_seq_one_letter_code
_entity_poly.pdbx_strand_id
1 'polypeptide(L)'
;MDENARKKRINDVIYKITGAKEARQGQVEAVYRLVHQQKDTVLVAATGYGKSAVLYAFSALTILTTVQIVPLTKLGENQRDDITRAVPSSKPVWINKPERLE
;
A
#
# COMPACT_ATOMS: atom_id res chain seq x y z
N MET A 1 -12.58 -16.49 -10.12
CA MET A 1 -12.65 -16.26 -8.66
C MET A 1 -13.84 -15.37 -8.37
N ASP A 2 -14.71 -15.80 -7.46
CA ASP A 2 -15.75 -14.95 -6.88
C ASP A 2 -15.15 -13.84 -6.00
N GLU A 3 -15.99 -12.90 -5.56
CA GLU A 3 -15.59 -11.76 -4.74
C GLU A 3 -14.99 -12.15 -3.39
N ASN A 4 -15.54 -13.17 -2.72
CA ASN A 4 -15.05 -13.61 -1.41
C ASN A 4 -13.64 -14.18 -1.53
N ALA A 5 -13.38 -14.96 -2.58
CA ALA A 5 -12.05 -15.47 -2.86
C ALA A 5 -11.04 -14.33 -3.12
N ARG A 6 -11.45 -13.28 -3.85
CA ARG A 6 -10.60 -12.09 -4.10
C ARG A 6 -10.30 -11.34 -2.80
N LYS A 7 -11.32 -11.07 -1.98
CA LYS A 7 -11.18 -10.39 -0.68
C LYS A 7 -10.33 -11.19 0.30
N LYS A 8 -10.46 -12.52 0.31
CA LYS A 8 -9.58 -13.41 1.09
C LYS A 8 -8.11 -13.28 0.66
N ARG A 9 -7.83 -13.33 -0.65
CA ARG A 9 -6.47 -13.14 -1.17
C ARG A 9 -5.88 -11.78 -0.76
N ILE A 10 -6.69 -10.72 -0.79
CA ILE A 10 -6.28 -9.37 -0.34
C ILE A 10 -5.92 -9.38 1.14
N ASN A 11 -6.77 -9.98 1.99
CA ASN A 11 -6.51 -10.12 3.42
C ASN A 11 -5.18 -10.86 3.66
N ASP A 12 -4.95 -11.98 2.97
CA ASP A 12 -3.73 -12.78 3.12
C ASP A 12 -2.47 -11.99 2.74
N VAL A 13 -2.55 -11.14 1.72
CA VAL A 13 -1.43 -10.26 1.32
C VAL A 13 -1.18 -9.18 2.37
N ILE A 14 -2.23 -8.51 2.87
CA ILE A 14 -2.07 -7.49 3.91
C ILE A 14 -1.49 -8.11 5.19
N TYR A 15 -1.99 -9.27 5.61
CA TYR A 15 -1.45 -10.06 6.70
C TYR A 15 0.05 -10.31 6.54
N LYS A 16 0.48 -10.83 5.37
CA LYS A 16 1.89 -11.14 5.10
C LYS A 16 2.81 -9.91 5.12
N ILE A 17 2.35 -8.79 4.57
CA ILE A 17 3.14 -7.56 4.48
C ILE A 17 3.27 -6.89 5.85
N THR A 18 2.20 -6.87 6.63
CA THR A 18 2.14 -6.08 7.87
C THR A 18 2.46 -6.86 9.13
N GLY A 19 2.38 -8.20 9.09
CA GLY A 19 2.46 -9.06 10.28
C GLY A 19 1.26 -8.91 11.23
N ALA A 20 0.24 -8.12 10.87
CA ALA A 20 -0.97 -7.99 11.66
C ALA A 20 -1.77 -9.30 11.64
N LYS A 21 -2.54 -9.59 12.69
CA LYS A 21 -3.36 -10.82 12.79
C LYS A 21 -4.39 -10.93 11.66
N GLU A 22 -4.97 -9.81 11.23
CA GLU A 22 -5.94 -9.72 10.15
C GLU A 22 -5.96 -8.33 9.52
N ALA A 23 -6.40 -8.24 8.27
CA ALA A 23 -6.62 -6.96 7.61
C ALA A 23 -7.91 -6.32 8.12
N ARG A 24 -7.91 -5.01 8.30
CA ARG A 24 -9.13 -4.27 8.61
C ARG A 24 -10.03 -4.23 7.38
N GLN A 25 -11.34 -4.33 7.59
CA GLN A 25 -12.32 -4.35 6.51
C GLN A 25 -12.15 -3.19 5.51
N GLY A 26 -11.88 -1.98 5.99
CA GLY A 26 -11.66 -0.81 5.13
C GLY A 26 -10.42 -0.91 4.25
N GLN A 27 -9.37 -1.61 4.70
CA GLN A 27 -8.19 -1.88 3.87
C GLN A 27 -8.54 -2.87 2.76
N VAL A 28 -9.24 -3.97 3.10
CA VAL A 28 -9.64 -4.99 2.13
C VAL A 28 -10.52 -4.40 1.04
N GLU A 29 -11.52 -3.59 1.43
CA GLU A 29 -12.43 -2.96 0.48
C GLU A 29 -11.71 -1.93 -0.40
N ALA A 30 -10.82 -1.12 0.18
CA ALA A 30 -10.04 -0.17 -0.60
C ALA A 30 -9.15 -0.85 -1.65
N VAL A 31 -8.44 -1.91 -1.28
CA VAL A 31 -7.62 -2.68 -2.22
C VAL A 31 -8.51 -3.37 -3.27
N TYR A 32 -9.65 -3.93 -2.89
CA TYR A 32 -10.58 -4.57 -3.82
C TYR A 32 -11.08 -3.59 -4.89
N ARG A 33 -11.49 -2.39 -4.48
CA ARG A 33 -11.90 -1.31 -5.40
C ARG A 33 -10.77 -0.90 -6.35
N LEU A 34 -9.55 -0.73 -5.85
CA LEU A 34 -8.41 -0.32 -6.66
C LEU A 34 -7.98 -1.42 -7.65
N VAL A 35 -7.80 -2.66 -7.19
CA VAL A 35 -7.23 -3.77 -7.99
C VAL A 35 -8.25 -4.40 -8.94
N HIS A 36 -9.50 -4.57 -8.50
CA HIS A 36 -10.49 -5.35 -9.26
C HIS A 36 -11.57 -4.50 -9.91
N GLN A 37 -11.89 -3.32 -9.35
CA GLN A 37 -12.90 -2.43 -9.93
C GLN A 37 -12.29 -1.23 -10.67
N GLN A 38 -10.98 -0.96 -10.50
CA GLN A 38 -10.28 0.20 -11.08
C GLN A 38 -11.00 1.52 -10.77
N LYS A 39 -11.50 1.67 -9.53
CA LYS A 39 -12.23 2.86 -9.09
C LYS A 39 -11.38 3.74 -8.19
N ASP A 40 -11.47 5.05 -8.42
CA ASP A 40 -11.00 6.05 -7.47
C ASP A 40 -11.59 5.79 -6.09
N THR A 41 -10.73 5.87 -5.07
CA THR A 41 -11.07 5.43 -3.72
C THR A 41 -10.51 6.41 -2.69
N VAL A 42 -11.40 6.95 -1.85
CA VAL A 42 -11.04 7.75 -0.67
C VAL A 42 -11.17 6.89 0.56
N LEU A 43 -10.05 6.65 1.27
CA LEU A 43 -10.03 5.94 2.55
C LEU A 43 -9.85 6.93 3.71
N VAL A 44 -10.92 7.17 4.46
CA VAL A 44 -10.88 7.98 5.69
C VAL A 44 -10.67 7.06 6.88
N ALA A 45 -9.57 7.25 7.60
CA ALA A 45 -9.26 6.45 8.79
C ALA A 45 -8.33 7.19 9.76
N ALA A 46 -8.43 6.85 11.05
CA ALA A 46 -7.59 7.41 12.12
C ALA A 46 -6.08 7.19 11.88
N THR A 47 -5.24 7.96 12.57
CA THR A 47 -3.80 7.68 12.68
C THR A 47 -3.59 6.29 13.31
N GLY A 48 -2.51 5.60 12.95
CA GLY A 48 -2.26 4.22 13.40
C GLY A 48 -3.19 3.14 12.80
N TYR A 49 -4.18 3.50 11.98
CA TYR A 49 -5.08 2.51 11.33
C TYR A 49 -4.34 1.53 10.38
N GLY A 50 -3.16 1.92 9.87
CA GLY A 50 -2.43 1.15 8.86
C GLY A 50 -2.84 1.46 7.42
N LYS A 51 -3.13 2.72 7.11
CA LYS A 51 -3.56 3.16 5.76
C LYS A 51 -2.56 2.78 4.66
N SER A 52 -1.26 2.80 4.95
CA SER A 52 -0.17 2.46 4.02
C SER A 52 -0.27 1.02 3.49
N ALA A 53 -0.82 0.09 4.28
CA ALA A 53 -0.99 -1.31 3.87
C ALA A 53 -1.80 -1.46 2.57
N VAL A 54 -2.72 -0.54 2.28
CA VAL A 54 -3.49 -0.51 1.02
C VAL A 54 -2.57 -0.31 -0.19
N LEU A 55 -1.65 0.66 -0.09
CA LEU A 55 -0.71 0.96 -1.17
C LEU A 55 0.30 -0.17 -1.36
N TYR A 56 0.74 -0.80 -0.27
CA TYR A 56 1.70 -1.90 -0.33
C TYR A 56 1.05 -3.15 -0.94
N ALA A 57 -0.17 -3.46 -0.52
CA ALA A 57 -0.94 -4.56 -1.09
C ALA A 57 -1.26 -4.35 -2.57
N PHE A 58 -1.60 -3.13 -2.99
CA PHE A 58 -1.80 -2.82 -4.41
C PHE A 58 -0.54 -3.13 -5.24
N SER A 59 0.62 -2.66 -4.80
CA SER A 59 1.91 -2.94 -5.46
C SER A 59 2.24 -4.44 -5.49
N ALA A 60 1.88 -5.19 -4.44
CA ALA A 60 2.14 -6.63 -4.37
C ALA A 60 1.16 -7.47 -5.21
N LEU A 61 -0.05 -6.98 -5.45
CA LEU A 61 -1.11 -7.70 -6.15
C LEU A 61 -1.14 -7.45 -7.66
N THR A 62 -0.41 -6.44 -8.14
CA THR A 62 -0.42 -5.98 -9.53
C THR A 62 1.00 -5.96 -10.11
N ILE A 63 1.11 -5.92 -11.44
CA ILE A 63 2.37 -5.67 -12.16
C ILE A 63 2.59 -4.18 -12.46
N LEU A 64 1.78 -3.32 -11.85
CA LEU A 64 1.73 -1.88 -12.13
C LEU A 64 2.68 -1.12 -11.20
N THR A 65 3.07 0.08 -11.63
CA THR A 65 3.83 1.00 -10.80
C THR A 65 2.90 1.86 -9.95
N THR A 66 3.09 1.82 -8.63
CA THR A 66 2.40 2.72 -7.69
C THR A 66 3.18 4.01 -7.53
N VAL A 67 2.57 5.14 -7.90
CA VAL A 67 3.12 6.48 -7.62
C VAL A 67 2.52 6.98 -6.30
N GLN A 68 3.36 7.22 -5.31
CA GLN A 68 2.96 7.76 -4.01
C GLN A 68 3.43 9.19 -3.88
N ILE A 69 2.50 10.10 -3.60
CA ILE A 69 2.79 11.51 -3.33
C ILE A 69 2.66 11.71 -1.82
N VAL A 70 3.80 11.95 -1.17
CA VAL A 70 3.86 12.14 0.29
C VAL A 70 4.44 13.52 0.58
N PRO A 71 3.72 14.42 1.28
CA PRO A 71 4.21 15.77 1.54
C PRO A 71 5.34 15.82 2.57
N LEU A 72 5.45 14.80 3.43
CA LEU A 72 6.46 14.71 4.48
C LEU A 72 7.58 13.76 4.06
N THR A 73 8.76 14.30 3.74
CA THR A 73 9.93 13.55 3.25
C THR A 73 10.26 12.34 4.13
N LYS A 74 10.44 12.56 5.44
CA LYS A 74 10.78 11.48 6.40
C LYS A 74 9.73 10.37 6.46
N LEU A 75 8.45 10.72 6.30
CA LEU A 75 7.38 9.73 6.26
C LEU A 75 7.49 8.88 4.99
N GLY A 76 7.77 9.51 3.85
CA GLY A 76 7.97 8.82 2.58
C GLY A 76 9.19 7.89 2.59
N GLU A 77 10.30 8.33 3.17
CA GLU A 77 11.51 7.51 3.37
C GLU A 77 11.22 6.27 4.22
N ASN A 78 10.54 6.45 5.37
CA ASN A 78 10.13 5.33 6.22
C ASN A 78 9.21 4.35 5.47
N GLN A 79 8.27 4.85 4.69
CA GLN A 79 7.38 4.01 3.89
C GLN A 79 8.13 3.24 2.78
N ARG A 80 9.11 3.86 2.11
CA ARG A 80 9.98 3.19 1.14
C ARG A 80 10.73 2.03 1.80
N ASP A 81 11.30 2.27 2.98
CA ASP A 81 12.09 1.28 3.69
C ASP A 81 11.19 0.13 4.20
N ASP A 82 9.98 0.45 4.67
CA ASP A 82 8.96 -0.56 5.02
C ASP A 82 8.57 -1.42 3.82
N ILE A 83 8.32 -0.82 2.64
CA ILE A 83 7.99 -1.56 1.42
C ILE A 83 9.14 -2.49 1.02
N THR A 84 10.38 -1.96 1.06
CA THR A 84 11.58 -2.72 0.71
C THR A 84 11.71 -3.97 1.58
N ARG A 85 11.41 -3.85 2.87
CA ARG A 85 11.43 -4.98 3.82
C ARG A 85 10.25 -5.93 3.65
N ALA A 86 9.04 -5.39 3.52
CA ALA A 86 7.80 -6.16 3.58
C ALA A 86 7.38 -6.78 2.24
N VAL A 87 7.88 -6.27 1.12
CA VAL A 87 7.54 -6.71 -0.24
C VAL A 87 8.81 -6.93 -1.04
N PRO A 88 9.47 -8.11 -0.94
CA PRO A 88 10.78 -8.36 -1.55
C PRO A 88 10.81 -8.21 -3.09
N SER A 89 9.67 -8.39 -3.75
CA SER A 89 9.54 -8.19 -5.21
C SER A 89 9.34 -6.71 -5.60
N SER A 90 9.11 -5.83 -4.64
CA SER A 90 8.95 -4.40 -4.87
C SER A 90 10.31 -3.72 -5.01
N LYS A 91 10.40 -2.74 -5.92
CA LYS A 91 11.59 -1.91 -6.14
C LYS A 91 11.21 -0.44 -5.92
N PRO A 92 10.94 -0.01 -4.68
CA PRO A 92 10.49 1.35 -4.43
C PRO A 92 11.64 2.33 -4.69
N VAL A 93 11.35 3.41 -5.43
CA VAL A 93 12.32 4.46 -5.77
C VAL A 93 11.87 5.75 -5.09
N TRP A 94 12.80 6.43 -4.43
CA TRP A 94 12.58 7.76 -3.86
C TRP A 94 12.94 8.82 -4.88
N ILE A 95 12.00 9.72 -5.16
CA ILE A 95 12.22 10.87 -6.04
C ILE A 95 12.06 12.11 -5.19
N ASN A 96 13.15 12.82 -4.94
CA ASN A 96 13.14 14.15 -4.33
C ASN A 96 13.65 15.19 -5.32
N LYS A 97 13.32 16.45 -5.06
CA LYS A 97 13.99 17.56 -5.74
C LYS A 97 15.47 17.54 -5.33
N PRO A 98 16.43 17.70 -6.25
CA PRO A 98 17.81 17.94 -5.84
C PRO A 98 17.84 19.16 -4.93
N GLU A 99 18.45 19.01 -3.75
CA GLU A 99 18.73 20.13 -2.87
C GLU A 99 19.55 21.15 -3.67
N ARG A 100 19.05 22.38 -3.81
CA ARG A 100 19.93 23.46 -4.25
C ARG A 100 20.99 23.58 -3.18
N LEU A 101 22.25 23.33 -3.54
CA LEU A 101 23.38 23.76 -2.74
C LEU A 101 23.25 25.29 -2.65
N GLU A 102 22.84 25.78 -1.47
CA GLU A 102 23.01 27.20 -1.10
C GLU A 102 24.47 27.45 -0.70
#